data_AF-A0A7C9ESZ0-F1
#
_entry.id   AF-A0A7C9ESZ0-F1
#
_cell.length_a   1.000
_cell.length_b   1.000
_cell.length_c   1.000
_cell.angle_alpha   90.00
_cell.angle_beta   90.00
_cell.angle_gamma   90.00
#
_symmetry.space_group_name_H-M   'P 1'
#
loop_
_entity.id
_entity.type
_entity.pdbx_description
1 polymer ?
#
loop_
_entity_poly.entity_id
_entity_poly.type
_entity_poly.pdbx_seq_one_letter_code
_entity_poly.pdbx_strand_id
1 'polypeptide(L)'
;SLDLSHCRFLKQLPREIGDLSNLFSLDLAYCESLETLPGEMSKLVKLRQLRLFWCRRLKQMPIGLGNLTNLQSLDWFVAEQSSPSDVGGGLSELGTLNNLEGKLNIFVKGRHCESSAANLQMKEKLAALCLDFISSLDESHEEVLEGLQPHADLTKLKIWGYQ
;
A
#
# COMPACT_ATOMS: atom_id res chain seq x y z
N SER A 1 12.13 15.53 -6.02
CA SER A 1 11.78 14.14 -6.33
C SER A 1 13.03 13.30 -6.14
N LEU A 2 12.90 12.05 -5.74
CA LEU A 2 13.98 11.06 -5.63
C LEU A 2 13.58 9.85 -6.46
N ASP A 3 14.41 9.52 -7.43
CA ASP A 3 14.23 8.37 -8.31
C ASP A 3 15.28 7.31 -7.98
N LEU A 4 14.81 6.17 -7.50
CA LEU A 4 15.57 4.96 -7.23
C LEU A 4 14.99 3.78 -8.01
N SER A 5 14.18 4.05 -9.03
CA SER A 5 13.58 3.02 -9.86
C SER A 5 14.66 2.12 -10.49
N HIS A 6 14.30 0.86 -10.74
CA HIS A 6 15.18 -0.17 -11.30
C HIS A 6 16.45 -0.48 -10.49
N CYS A 7 16.54 -0.05 -9.23
CA CYS A 7 17.58 -0.48 -8.31
C CYS A 7 17.30 -1.92 -7.81
N ARG A 8 17.46 -2.90 -8.70
CA ARG A 8 17.02 -4.31 -8.48
C ARG A 8 17.65 -5.00 -7.28
N PHE A 9 18.79 -4.52 -6.80
CA PHE A 9 19.50 -5.07 -5.63
C PHE A 9 19.29 -4.25 -4.34
N LEU A 10 18.54 -3.14 -4.39
CA LEU A 10 18.19 -2.37 -3.22
C LEU A 10 17.29 -3.22 -2.31
N LYS A 11 17.76 -3.49 -1.09
CA LYS A 11 17.01 -4.30 -0.11
C LYS A 11 16.16 -3.47 0.85
N GLN A 12 16.65 -2.29 1.20
CA GLN A 12 16.02 -1.39 2.14
C GLN A 12 16.49 0.05 1.86
N LEU A 13 15.67 1.03 2.22
CA LEU A 13 16.09 2.42 2.29
C LEU A 13 16.71 2.74 3.66
N PRO A 14 17.67 3.68 3.72
CA PRO A 14 18.16 4.19 5.00
C PRO A 14 17.05 4.97 5.74
N ARG A 15 17.06 4.95 7.07
CA ARG A 15 16.09 5.70 7.91
C ARG A 15 16.15 7.21 7.65
N GLU A 16 17.31 7.70 7.23
CA GLU A 16 17.59 9.10 6.88
C GLU A 16 16.75 9.58 5.69
N ILE A 17 16.06 8.69 4.96
CA ILE A 17 15.05 9.09 3.97
C ILE A 17 14.00 10.03 4.59
N GLY A 18 13.65 9.84 5.87
CA GLY A 18 12.68 10.67 6.59
C GLY A 18 13.13 12.12 6.80
N ASP A 19 14.43 12.42 6.64
CA ASP A 19 14.96 13.78 6.77
C ASP A 19 14.69 14.62 5.51
N LEU A 20 14.28 13.98 4.40
CA LEU A 20 13.88 14.63 3.16
C LEU A 20 12.46 15.22 3.27
N SER A 21 12.22 16.09 4.26
CA SER A 21 10.91 16.70 4.56
C SER A 21 10.24 17.45 3.40
N ASN A 22 11.01 17.85 2.39
CA ASN A 22 10.53 18.49 1.16
C ASN A 22 10.32 17.53 -0.02
N LEU A 23 10.47 16.22 0.19
CA LEU A 23 10.31 15.23 -0.86
C LEU A 23 8.84 15.15 -1.30
N PHE A 24 8.62 15.37 -2.59
CA PHE A 24 7.29 15.37 -3.20
C PHE A 24 6.95 14.05 -3.91
N SER A 25 7.98 13.36 -4.42
CA SER A 25 7.83 12.13 -5.20
C SER A 25 9.01 11.23 -4.89
N LEU A 26 8.71 9.96 -4.64
CA LEU A 26 9.66 8.87 -4.41
C LEU A 26 9.31 7.73 -5.37
N ASP A 27 10.21 7.44 -6.31
CA ASP A 27 10.05 6.34 -7.24
C ASP A 27 10.99 5.19 -6.86
N LEU A 28 10.40 4.03 -6.53
CA LEU A 28 11.07 2.78 -6.22
C LEU A 28 10.62 1.67 -7.17
N ALA A 29 9.94 2.00 -8.27
CA ALA A 29 9.41 1.00 -9.19
C ALA A 29 10.53 0.07 -9.68
N TYR A 30 10.23 -1.22 -9.83
CA TYR A 30 11.16 -2.27 -10.25
C TYR A 30 12.36 -2.49 -9.31
N CYS A 31 12.27 -2.10 -8.04
CA CYS A 31 13.21 -2.53 -7.00
C CYS A 31 12.87 -3.94 -6.51
N GLU A 32 13.16 -4.96 -7.32
CA GLU A 32 12.73 -6.34 -7.09
C GLU A 32 13.24 -6.96 -5.78
N SER A 33 14.40 -6.51 -5.28
CA SER A 33 14.97 -6.99 -4.00
C SER A 33 14.50 -6.21 -2.77
N LEU A 34 13.66 -5.17 -2.92
CA LEU A 34 13.23 -4.34 -1.80
C LEU A 34 12.33 -5.15 -0.88
N GLU A 35 12.73 -5.32 0.38
CA GLU A 35 12.01 -6.14 1.35
C GLU A 35 11.16 -5.31 2.31
N THR A 36 11.66 -4.14 2.71
CA THR A 36 11.03 -3.26 3.69
C THR A 36 11.21 -1.79 3.33
N LEU A 37 10.30 -0.97 3.85
CA LEU A 37 10.39 0.49 3.84
C LEU A 37 10.55 0.97 5.29
N PRO A 38 11.39 2.00 5.56
CA PRO A 38 11.60 2.50 6.92
C PRO A 38 10.37 3.27 7.42
N GLY A 39 10.02 3.11 8.69
CA GLY A 39 8.90 3.83 9.32
C GLY A 39 9.11 5.35 9.37
N GLU A 40 10.35 5.81 9.28
CA GLU A 40 10.73 7.22 9.17
C GLU A 40 10.16 7.90 7.92
N MET A 41 9.68 7.14 6.92
CA MET A 41 8.92 7.69 5.81
C MET A 41 7.68 8.44 6.26
N SER A 42 7.11 8.15 7.44
CA SER A 42 6.00 8.90 8.03
C SER A 42 6.28 10.41 8.21
N LYS A 43 7.55 10.83 8.19
CA LYS A 43 7.97 12.24 8.25
C LYS A 43 7.85 12.97 6.91
N LEU A 44 7.65 12.25 5.81
CA LEU A 44 7.58 12.79 4.45
C LEU A 44 6.22 13.44 4.15
N VAL A 45 5.74 14.33 5.03
CA VAL A 45 4.37 14.88 4.99
C VAL A 45 4.01 15.65 3.70
N LYS A 46 5.00 16.01 2.87
CA LYS A 46 4.81 16.65 1.56
C LYS A 46 4.79 15.68 0.39
N LEU A 47 5.00 14.38 0.64
CA LEU A 47 5.01 13.35 -0.40
C LEU A 47 3.62 13.23 -1.02
N ARG A 48 3.58 13.30 -2.36
CA ARG A 48 2.37 13.15 -3.16
C ARG A 48 2.38 11.91 -4.03
N GLN A 49 3.56 11.38 -4.35
CA GLN A 49 3.69 10.20 -5.19
C GLN A 49 4.68 9.22 -4.58
N LEU A 50 4.23 7.98 -4.38
CA LEU A 50 5.03 6.85 -3.98
C LEU A 50 4.81 5.73 -4.99
N ARG A 51 5.85 5.39 -5.76
CA ARG A 51 5.78 4.32 -6.75
C ARG A 51 6.56 3.11 -6.28
N LEU A 52 5.88 1.98 -6.22
CA LEU A 52 6.36 0.69 -5.70
C LEU A 52 6.03 -0.45 -6.68
N PHE A 53 5.60 -0.12 -7.90
CA PHE A 53 5.27 -1.08 -8.95
C PHE A 53 6.41 -2.09 -9.15
N TRP A 54 6.10 -3.39 -9.14
CA TRP A 54 7.08 -4.48 -9.27
C TRP A 54 8.13 -4.60 -8.14
N CYS A 55 7.88 -4.06 -6.95
CA CYS A 55 8.63 -4.40 -5.73
C CYS A 55 8.19 -5.76 -5.16
N ARG A 56 8.46 -6.84 -5.88
CA ARG A 56 7.89 -8.18 -5.61
C ARG A 56 8.26 -8.81 -4.27
N ARG A 57 9.40 -8.41 -3.67
CA ARG A 57 9.84 -8.90 -2.36
C ARG A 57 9.38 -8.05 -1.19
N LEU A 58 8.64 -6.96 -1.43
CA LEU A 58 8.13 -6.11 -0.36
C LEU A 58 7.17 -6.92 0.50
N LYS A 59 7.48 -7.02 1.79
CA LYS A 59 6.73 -7.84 2.75
C LYS A 59 5.50 -7.09 3.25
N GLN A 60 5.68 -5.86 3.71
CA GLN A 60 4.62 -5.04 4.30
C GLN A 60 4.84 -3.56 3.97
N MET A 61 3.80 -2.76 4.19
CA MET A 61 3.90 -1.31 4.16
C MET A 61 4.57 -0.78 5.45
N PRO A 62 5.26 0.37 5.41
CA PRO A 62 5.91 0.94 6.58
C PRO A 62 4.86 1.43 7.58
N ILE A 63 5.17 1.28 8.88
CA ILE A 63 4.33 1.83 9.95
C ILE A 63 4.29 3.36 9.81
N GLY A 64 3.07 3.92 9.86
CA GLY A 64 2.84 5.36 9.74
C GLY A 64 2.78 5.86 8.30
N LEU A 65 2.61 4.99 7.30
CA LEU A 65 2.24 5.38 5.94
C LEU A 65 0.97 6.25 5.95
N GLY A 66 0.02 5.96 6.84
CA GLY A 66 -1.19 6.76 7.04
C GLY A 66 -0.94 8.22 7.44
N ASN A 67 0.26 8.58 7.89
CA ASN A 67 0.62 9.98 8.16
C ASN A 67 0.88 10.79 6.89
N LEU A 68 1.01 10.13 5.73
CA LEU A 68 1.22 10.76 4.42
C LEU A 68 -0.10 11.24 3.81
N THR A 69 -0.87 12.07 4.53
CA THR A 69 -2.22 12.48 4.12
C THR A 69 -2.28 13.31 2.83
N ASN A 70 -1.14 13.85 2.38
CA ASN A 70 -0.98 14.52 1.08
C ASN A 70 -0.68 13.55 -0.08
N LEU A 71 -0.57 12.24 0.18
CA LEU A 71 -0.29 11.24 -0.84
C LEU A 71 -1.47 11.14 -1.81
N GLN A 72 -1.18 11.31 -3.09
CA GLN A 72 -2.14 11.29 -4.20
C GLN A 72 -1.97 10.02 -5.01
N SER A 73 -0.74 9.58 -5.26
CA SER A 73 -0.46 8.38 -6.03
C SER A 73 0.26 7.33 -5.18
N LEU A 74 -0.36 6.16 -5.08
CA LEU A 74 0.21 4.94 -4.52
C LEU A 74 -0.19 3.78 -5.43
N ASP A 75 0.76 3.26 -6.21
CA ASP A 75 0.46 2.24 -7.22
C ASP A 75 0.49 0.80 -6.67
N TRP A 76 1.15 0.55 -5.55
CA TRP A 76 1.33 -0.79 -4.99
C TRP A 76 1.27 -0.77 -3.46
N PHE A 77 0.38 -1.58 -2.89
CA PHE A 77 0.19 -1.71 -1.45
C PHE A 77 0.20 -3.20 -1.07
N VAL A 78 0.98 -3.57 -0.06
CA VAL A 78 1.01 -4.94 0.46
C VAL A 78 0.35 -4.97 1.83
N ALA A 79 -0.80 -5.63 1.91
CA ALA A 79 -1.47 -5.97 3.14
C ALA A 79 -0.99 -7.36 3.57
N GLU A 80 -0.16 -7.42 4.62
CA GLU A 80 0.25 -8.66 5.26
C GLU A 80 -0.01 -8.52 6.75
N GLN A 81 -0.80 -9.41 7.34
CA GLN A 81 -0.94 -9.54 8.79
C GLN A 81 -0.23 -10.82 9.24
N SER A 82 0.93 -10.67 9.90
CA SER A 82 1.69 -11.81 10.41
C SER A 82 1.06 -12.44 11.66
N SER A 83 0.23 -11.67 12.37
CA SER A 83 -0.46 -12.07 13.62
C SER A 83 -1.70 -11.18 13.85
N PRO A 84 -2.75 -11.65 14.54
CA PRO A 84 -3.85 -10.81 15.03
C PRO A 84 -3.39 -9.64 15.92
N SER A 85 -2.18 -9.76 16.50
CA SER A 85 -1.55 -8.73 17.33
C SER A 85 -0.57 -7.84 16.55
N ASP A 86 -0.40 -8.06 15.25
CA ASP A 86 0.54 -7.31 14.42
C ASP A 86 -0.09 -5.98 14.02
N VAL A 87 0.30 -4.92 14.73
CA VAL A 87 -0.26 -3.57 14.57
C VAL A 87 0.40 -2.82 13.40
N GLY A 88 1.43 -3.39 12.77
CA GLY A 88 2.27 -2.69 11.80
C GLY A 88 1.93 -2.97 10.34
N GLY A 89 1.69 -1.93 9.53
CA GLY A 89 1.75 -2.04 8.06
C GLY A 89 0.55 -2.70 7.37
N GLY A 90 -0.53 -2.97 8.10
CA GLY A 90 -1.76 -3.56 7.57
C GLY A 90 -2.67 -2.56 6.85
N LEU A 91 -3.87 -3.00 6.46
CA LEU A 91 -4.85 -2.20 5.70
C LEU A 91 -5.25 -0.88 6.37
N SER A 92 -5.14 -0.76 7.70
CA SER A 92 -5.38 0.47 8.45
C SER A 92 -4.49 1.65 8.01
N GLU A 93 -3.30 1.38 7.47
CA GLU A 93 -2.41 2.40 6.92
C GLU A 93 -3.01 3.14 5.71
N LEU A 94 -3.99 2.55 5.02
CA LEU A 94 -4.75 3.21 3.96
C LEU A 94 -5.85 4.12 4.51
N GLY A 95 -6.27 3.95 5.76
CA GLY A 95 -7.52 4.51 6.30
C GLY A 95 -7.63 6.03 6.23
N THR A 96 -6.49 6.73 6.36
CA THR A 96 -6.38 8.19 6.33
C THR A 96 -5.99 8.75 4.96
N LEU A 97 -5.61 7.90 4.00
CA LEU A 97 -5.11 8.29 2.68
C LEU A 97 -6.26 8.56 1.70
N ASN A 98 -7.12 9.52 2.04
CA ASN A 98 -8.35 9.82 1.27
C ASN A 98 -8.09 10.60 -0.02
N ASN A 99 -6.88 11.14 -0.19
CA ASN A 99 -6.47 11.86 -1.40
C ASN A 99 -5.95 10.95 -2.52
N LEU A 100 -5.92 9.62 -2.31
CA LEU A 100 -5.47 8.68 -3.32
C LEU A 100 -6.34 8.74 -4.57
N GLU A 101 -5.68 8.88 -5.71
CA GLU A 101 -6.29 9.00 -7.03
C GLU A 101 -5.75 7.99 -8.02
N GLY A 102 -6.47 7.79 -9.13
CA GLY A 102 -6.01 6.93 -10.20
C GLY A 102 -6.18 5.44 -9.86
N LYS A 103 -5.07 4.68 -9.87
CA LYS A 103 -5.10 3.22 -9.71
C LYS A 103 -4.33 2.78 -8.47
N LEU A 104 -4.99 1.99 -7.62
CA LEU A 104 -4.38 1.30 -6.48
C LEU A 104 -4.38 -0.22 -6.73
N ASN A 105 -3.25 -0.88 -6.51
CA ASN A 105 -3.15 -2.34 -6.46
C ASN A 105 -2.89 -2.76 -5.01
N ILE A 106 -3.76 -3.58 -4.44
CA ILE A 106 -3.64 -4.12 -3.08
C ILE A 106 -3.37 -5.62 -3.21
N PHE A 107 -2.24 -6.04 -2.65
CA PHE A 107 -1.86 -7.44 -2.52
C PHE A 107 -2.20 -7.88 -1.11
N VAL A 108 -3.16 -8.78 -1.00
CA VAL A 108 -3.67 -9.30 0.26
C VAL A 108 -2.99 -10.63 0.53
N LYS A 109 -2.28 -10.72 1.67
CA LYS A 109 -1.57 -11.93 2.11
C LYS A 109 -2.08 -12.34 3.50
N GLY A 110 -2.66 -13.54 3.59
CA GLY A 110 -3.18 -14.09 4.84
C GLY A 110 -4.50 -13.44 5.28
N ARG A 111 -4.86 -13.63 6.56
CA ARG A 111 -6.10 -13.12 7.13
C ARG A 111 -6.08 -11.61 7.32
N HIS A 112 -7.19 -10.96 7.00
CA HIS A 112 -7.42 -9.56 7.33
C HIS A 112 -8.82 -9.37 7.90
N CYS A 113 -8.96 -9.53 9.21
CA CYS A 113 -10.24 -9.38 9.92
C CYS A 113 -10.74 -7.93 10.05
N GLU A 114 -9.97 -6.93 9.58
CA GLU A 114 -10.29 -5.49 9.68
C GLU A 114 -10.12 -4.76 8.35
N SER A 115 -10.54 -5.38 7.24
CA SER A 115 -10.37 -4.77 5.91
C SER A 115 -11.11 -3.43 5.74
N SER A 116 -12.15 -3.18 6.54
CA SER A 116 -12.85 -1.89 6.62
C SER A 116 -11.96 -0.73 7.10
N ALA A 117 -10.87 -1.01 7.83
CA ALA A 117 -9.90 0.00 8.22
C ALA A 117 -9.17 0.63 7.00
N ALA A 118 -9.20 -0.03 5.83
CA ALA A 118 -8.70 0.55 4.59
C ALA A 118 -9.50 1.77 4.14
N ASN A 119 -10.76 1.91 4.57
CA ASN A 119 -11.64 3.03 4.29
C ASN A 119 -11.68 3.40 2.79
N LEU A 120 -11.85 2.40 1.91
CA LEU A 120 -11.81 2.64 0.47
C LEU A 120 -13.03 3.42 -0.03
N GLN A 121 -14.14 3.40 0.70
CA GLN A 121 -15.31 4.25 0.44
C GLN A 121 -14.99 5.75 0.49
N MET A 122 -14.01 6.21 1.27
CA MET A 122 -13.67 7.65 1.34
C MET A 122 -12.67 8.09 0.26
N LYS A 123 -12.22 7.18 -0.60
CA LYS A 123 -11.22 7.44 -1.65
C LYS A 123 -11.92 7.80 -2.96
N GLU A 124 -12.68 8.89 -2.94
CA GLU A 124 -13.53 9.35 -4.05
C GLU A 124 -12.77 9.58 -5.37
N LYS A 125 -11.48 9.89 -5.30
CA LYS A 125 -10.63 10.17 -6.46
C LYS A 125 -10.04 8.90 -7.10
N LEU A 126 -10.22 7.75 -6.46
CA LEU A 126 -9.72 6.49 -6.98
C LEU A 126 -10.58 6.07 -8.17
N ALA A 127 -9.96 5.86 -9.33
CA ALA A 127 -10.65 5.45 -10.55
C ALA A 127 -10.61 3.93 -10.76
N ALA A 128 -9.59 3.26 -10.25
CA ALA A 128 -9.39 1.83 -10.42
C ALA A 128 -8.81 1.16 -9.17
N LEU A 129 -9.36 0.02 -8.81
CA LEU A 129 -8.85 -0.85 -7.75
C LEU A 129 -8.53 -2.22 -8.34
N CYS A 130 -7.36 -2.75 -8.00
CA CYS A 130 -6.99 -4.14 -8.28
C CYS A 130 -6.67 -4.82 -6.97
N LEU A 131 -7.36 -5.91 -6.69
CA LEU A 131 -7.12 -6.77 -5.53
C LEU A 131 -6.48 -8.06 -6.02
N ASP A 132 -5.37 -8.44 -5.42
CA ASP A 132 -4.65 -9.68 -5.71
C ASP A 132 -4.55 -10.48 -4.42
N PHE A 133 -5.27 -11.60 -4.38
CA PHE A 133 -5.26 -12.55 -3.28
C PHE A 133 -4.18 -13.59 -3.56
N ILE A 134 -3.03 -13.44 -2.91
CA ILE A 134 -1.92 -14.38 -3.06
C ILE A 134 -2.25 -15.58 -2.18
N SER A 135 -2.66 -16.68 -2.82
CA SER A 135 -3.18 -17.92 -2.23
C SER A 135 -2.49 -18.34 -0.93
N SER A 136 -3.13 -18.06 0.22
CA SER A 136 -3.01 -18.90 1.41
C SER A 136 -4.13 -19.94 1.33
N LEU A 137 -3.76 -21.20 1.20
CA LEU A 137 -4.57 -22.32 0.68
C LEU A 137 -5.85 -22.68 1.45
N ASP A 138 -6.23 -21.97 2.51
CA ASP A 138 -7.17 -22.53 3.50
C ASP A 138 -8.31 -21.59 3.98
N GLU A 139 -8.50 -20.37 3.43
CA GLU A 139 -9.43 -19.40 4.05
C GLU A 139 -10.27 -18.56 3.06
N SER A 140 -11.50 -18.23 3.47
CA SER A 140 -12.47 -17.46 2.67
C SER A 140 -12.03 -16.00 2.52
N HIS A 141 -12.00 -15.53 1.27
CA HIS A 141 -11.72 -14.13 0.93
C HIS A 141 -12.95 -13.21 1.05
N GLU A 142 -14.14 -13.76 1.35
CA GLU A 142 -15.40 -13.02 1.41
C GLU A 142 -15.36 -11.89 2.46
N GLU A 143 -14.91 -12.18 3.68
CA GLU A 143 -14.85 -11.20 4.78
C GLU A 143 -13.98 -9.98 4.40
N VAL A 144 -12.84 -10.22 3.73
CA VAL A 144 -11.95 -9.15 3.28
C VAL A 144 -12.67 -8.28 2.25
N LEU A 145 -13.30 -8.89 1.24
CA LEU A 145 -14.03 -8.15 0.21
C LEU A 145 -15.21 -7.37 0.76
N GLU A 146 -16.01 -7.98 1.65
CA GLU A 146 -17.17 -7.35 2.27
C GLU A 146 -16.78 -6.14 3.12
N GLY A 147 -15.64 -6.19 3.81
CA GLY A 147 -15.16 -5.07 4.62
C GLY A 147 -14.48 -3.97 3.80
N LEU A 148 -13.84 -4.27 2.65
CA LEU A 148 -13.12 -3.26 1.87
C LEU A 148 -14.01 -2.12 1.36
N GLN A 149 -15.26 -2.43 0.98
CA GLN A 149 -16.30 -1.47 0.55
C GLN A 149 -15.74 -0.29 -0.28
N PRO A 150 -15.28 -0.54 -1.51
CA PRO A 150 -14.73 0.53 -2.34
C PRO A 150 -15.79 1.58 -2.71
N HIS A 151 -15.35 2.82 -2.96
CA HIS A 151 -16.24 3.90 -3.37
C HIS A 151 -17.00 3.59 -4.66
N ALA A 152 -18.25 4.07 -4.75
CA ALA A 152 -19.15 3.81 -5.87
C ALA A 152 -18.65 4.36 -7.22
N ASP A 153 -17.79 5.39 -7.20
CA ASP A 153 -17.25 6.02 -8.41
C ASP A 153 -16.12 5.22 -9.08
N LEU A 154 -15.72 4.06 -8.52
CA LEU A 154 -14.74 3.19 -9.16
C LEU A 154 -15.19 2.79 -10.57
N THR A 155 -14.42 3.20 -11.57
CA THR A 155 -14.67 2.82 -12.97
C THR A 155 -14.21 1.40 -13.30
N LYS A 156 -13.27 0.85 -12.49
CA LYS A 156 -12.67 -0.46 -12.70
C LYS A 156 -12.36 -1.13 -11.37
N LEU A 157 -12.92 -2.32 -11.17
CA LEU A 157 -12.52 -3.25 -10.12
C LEU A 157 -12.01 -4.52 -10.78
N LYS A 158 -10.82 -4.97 -10.41
CA LYS A 158 -10.28 -6.27 -10.82
C LYS A 158 -9.90 -7.06 -9.59
N ILE A 159 -10.26 -8.33 -9.58
CA ILE A 159 -9.92 -9.25 -8.50
C ILE A 159 -9.19 -10.43 -9.13
N TRP A 160 -8.04 -10.79 -8.57
CA TRP A 160 -7.21 -11.91 -8.97
C TRP A 160 -7.00 -12.85 -7.79
N GLY A 161 -6.89 -14.16 -8.06
CA GLY A 161 -6.61 -15.14 -7.02
C GLY A 161 -7.75 -15.40 -6.02
N TYR A 162 -8.96 -14.91 -6.30
CA TYR A 162 -10.13 -15.16 -5.46
C TYR A 162 -10.50 -16.65 -5.49
N GLN A 163 -10.63 -17.23 -4.29
CA GLN A 163 -11.04 -18.61 -4.03
C GLN A 163 -12.13 -18.61 -2.97
#